data_AF-A0AAV5Z3J1-F1
#
_entry.id   AF-A0AAV5Z3J1-F1
#
_cell.length_a   1.000
_cell.length_b   1.000
_cell.length_c   1.000
_cell.angle_alpha   90.00
_cell.angle_beta   90.00
_cell.angle_gamma   90.00
#
_symmetry.space_group_name_H-M   'P 1'
#
loop_
_entity.id
_entity.type
_entity.pdbx_description
1 polymer ?
#
loop_
_entity_poly.entity_id
_entity_poly.type
_entity_poly.pdbx_seq_one_letter_code
_entity_poly.pdbx_strand_id
1 'polypeptide(L)'
;MSEWPLRGAFPHQHGDARGLMERIQAQLRERIEEAVEMAALKLMVDLRSGAGRPAPESTSIADLAEFEAGARALLAWVRDAYAAELPPDLRPPFDEVEAAAGDEPARLLAGQVWLARRLPDYWQRLERYQRRYAEQRLADPGGPGWLKRLFG
;
A
#
# COMPACT_ATOMS: atom_id res chain seq x y z
N MET A 1 -43.81 2.15 -27.32
CA MET A 1 -43.54 1.71 -25.94
C MET A 1 -42.33 0.80 -25.99
N SER A 2 -41.13 1.36 -25.79
CA SER A 2 -39.88 0.59 -25.82
C SER A 2 -39.43 0.31 -24.39
N GLU A 3 -39.51 -0.95 -23.99
CA GLU A 3 -38.93 -1.45 -22.75
C GLU A 3 -37.42 -1.62 -22.94
N TRP A 4 -36.62 -0.88 -22.18
CA TRP A 4 -35.18 -1.11 -22.03
C TRP A 4 -34.96 -2.11 -20.88
N PRO A 5 -34.13 -3.15 -21.04
CA PRO A 5 -33.81 -4.04 -19.93
C PRO A 5 -32.78 -3.37 -19.01
N LEU A 6 -33.18 -3.09 -17.77
CA LEU A 6 -32.29 -2.76 -16.66
C LEU A 6 -31.43 -3.98 -16.30
N ARG A 7 -30.42 -4.31 -17.12
CA ARG A 7 -29.31 -5.17 -16.68
C ARG A 7 -28.21 -4.27 -16.14
N GLY A 8 -28.27 -3.99 -14.84
CA GLY A 8 -27.14 -3.46 -14.09
C GLY A 8 -25.96 -4.44 -14.15
N ALA A 9 -24.74 -3.92 -14.25
CA ALA A 9 -23.49 -4.66 -14.48
C ALA A 9 -23.06 -5.60 -13.33
N PHE A 10 -23.88 -5.75 -12.29
CA PHE A 10 -23.58 -6.58 -11.13
C PHE A 10 -24.82 -7.38 -10.76
N PRO A 11 -24.78 -8.73 -10.72
CA PRO A 11 -25.87 -9.51 -10.16
C PRO A 11 -26.05 -9.09 -8.69
N HIS A 12 -27.15 -8.39 -8.41
CA HIS A 12 -27.37 -7.76 -7.14
C HIS A 12 -27.80 -8.78 -6.08
N GLN A 13 -26.89 -9.13 -5.16
CA GLN A 13 -27.30 -9.54 -3.81
C GLN A 13 -27.77 -8.27 -3.07
N HIS A 14 -29.02 -7.88 -3.31
CA HIS A 14 -29.68 -6.81 -2.57
C HIS A 14 -29.95 -7.30 -1.14
N GLY A 15 -29.24 -6.75 -0.14
CA GLY A 15 -29.65 -6.85 1.27
C GLY A 15 -28.59 -7.30 2.28
N ASP A 16 -27.43 -7.80 1.86
CA ASP A 16 -26.39 -8.21 2.82
C ASP A 16 -25.39 -7.08 3.11
N ALA A 17 -25.59 -6.41 4.24
CA ALA A 17 -24.66 -5.40 4.74
C ALA A 17 -23.26 -5.97 5.02
N ARG A 18 -23.14 -7.27 5.36
CA ARG A 18 -21.84 -7.92 5.56
C ARG A 18 -21.09 -8.04 4.23
N GLY A 19 -21.76 -8.55 3.19
CA GLY A 19 -21.18 -8.62 1.84
C GLY A 19 -20.84 -7.26 1.21
N LEU A 20 -21.56 -6.17 1.54
CA LEU A 20 -21.14 -4.82 1.12
C LEU A 20 -19.85 -4.38 1.82
N MET A 21 -19.76 -4.57 3.13
CA MET A 21 -18.60 -4.18 3.91
C MET A 21 -17.33 -4.93 3.48
N GLU A 22 -17.45 -6.23 3.20
CA GLU A 22 -16.35 -7.05 2.69
C GLU A 22 -15.84 -6.55 1.33
N ARG A 23 -16.75 -6.20 0.40
CA ARG A 23 -16.36 -5.64 -0.90
C ARG A 23 -15.69 -4.28 -0.78
N ILE A 24 -16.15 -3.42 0.12
CA ILE A 24 -15.49 -2.13 0.39
C ILE A 24 -14.07 -2.36 0.91
N GLN A 25 -13.88 -3.31 1.84
CA GLN A 25 -12.57 -3.63 2.37
C GLN A 25 -11.64 -4.21 1.30
N ALA A 26 -12.15 -5.11 0.46
CA ALA A 26 -11.40 -5.66 -0.67
C ALA A 26 -10.97 -4.54 -1.64
N GLN A 27 -11.89 -3.66 -2.02
CA GLN A 27 -11.58 -2.54 -2.91
C GLN A 27 -10.57 -1.57 -2.30
N LEU A 28 -10.69 -1.26 -1.00
CA LEU A 28 -9.71 -0.43 -0.31
C LEU A 28 -8.33 -1.09 -0.30
N ARG A 29 -8.27 -2.39 -0.01
CA ARG A 29 -7.01 -3.15 -0.03
C ARG A 29 -6.34 -3.05 -1.39
N GLU A 30 -7.05 -3.37 -2.46
CA GLU A 30 -6.53 -3.32 -3.85
C GLU A 30 -6.03 -1.91 -4.21
N ARG A 31 -6.79 -0.88 -3.86
CA ARG A 31 -6.39 0.51 -4.15
C ARG A 31 -5.18 0.97 -3.35
N ILE A 32 -5.05 0.54 -2.11
CA ILE A 32 -3.89 0.86 -1.27
C ILE A 32 -2.65 0.13 -1.80
N GLU A 33 -2.80 -1.15 -2.14
CA GLU A 33 -1.74 -1.97 -2.73
C GLU A 33 -1.22 -1.34 -4.02
N GLU A 34 -2.11 -1.03 -4.96
CA GLU A 34 -1.75 -0.36 -6.23
C GLU A 34 -1.07 1.01 -6.00
N ALA A 35 -1.57 1.81 -5.06
CA ALA A 35 -0.96 3.11 -4.75
C ALA A 35 0.46 2.98 -4.21
N VAL A 36 0.72 1.95 -3.39
CA VAL A 36 2.05 1.65 -2.86
C VAL A 36 2.97 1.10 -3.94
N GLU A 37 2.46 0.19 -4.77
CA GLU A 37 3.19 -0.37 -5.92
C GLU A 37 3.62 0.72 -6.90
N MET A 38 2.70 1.61 -7.30
CA MET A 38 3.02 2.70 -8.22
C MET A 38 4.06 3.66 -7.63
N ALA A 39 3.96 3.98 -6.33
CA ALA A 39 4.94 4.82 -5.65
C ALA A 39 6.33 4.13 -5.54
N ALA A 40 6.37 2.83 -5.26
CA ALA A 40 7.59 2.05 -5.19
C ALA A 40 8.27 1.91 -6.55
N LEU A 41 7.51 1.65 -7.62
CA LEU A 41 8.02 1.57 -8.98
C LEU A 41 8.60 2.92 -9.42
N LYS A 42 7.89 4.03 -9.15
CA LYS A 42 8.40 5.37 -9.44
C LYS A 42 9.73 5.62 -8.73
N LEU A 43 9.82 5.30 -7.44
CA LEU A 43 11.06 5.47 -6.67
C LEU A 43 12.20 4.62 -7.23
N MET A 44 11.93 3.37 -7.62
CA MET A 44 12.92 2.48 -8.24
C MET A 44 13.47 3.08 -9.54
N VAL A 45 12.60 3.62 -10.40
CA VAL A 45 12.99 4.32 -11.63
C VAL A 45 13.85 5.53 -11.32
N ASP A 46 13.46 6.37 -10.37
CA ASP A 46 14.19 7.58 -10.00
C ASP A 46 15.59 7.25 -9.44
N LEU A 47 15.69 6.22 -8.58
CA LEU A 47 16.96 5.73 -8.03
C LEU A 47 17.89 5.17 -9.11
N ARG A 48 17.36 4.37 -10.05
CA ARG A 48 18.15 3.81 -11.15
C ARG A 48 18.62 4.90 -12.10
N SER A 49 17.76 5.84 -12.43
CA SER A 49 18.09 7.02 -13.25
C SER A 49 19.24 7.82 -12.63
N GLY A 50 19.15 8.13 -11.32
CA GLY A 50 20.23 8.82 -10.60
C GLY A 50 21.56 8.06 -10.56
N ALA A 51 21.52 6.73 -10.68
CA ALA A 51 22.70 5.86 -10.75
C ALA A 51 23.16 5.54 -12.18
N GLY A 52 22.53 6.10 -13.22
CA GLY A 52 22.83 5.79 -14.62
C GLY A 52 22.49 4.34 -15.03
N ARG A 53 21.61 3.67 -14.29
CA ARG A 53 21.11 2.31 -14.58
C ARG A 53 19.88 2.36 -15.49
N PRO A 54 19.64 1.33 -16.32
CA PRO A 54 18.43 1.25 -17.14
C PRO A 54 17.16 1.16 -16.28
N ALA A 55 16.03 1.53 -16.87
CA ALA A 55 14.71 1.33 -16.26
C ALA A 55 14.45 -0.16 -15.95
N PRO A 56 13.58 -0.48 -14.97
CA PRO A 56 13.23 -1.87 -14.69
C PRO A 56 12.49 -2.54 -15.84
N GLU A 57 12.79 -3.83 -16.05
CA GLU A 57 12.16 -4.69 -17.04
C GLU A 57 11.19 -5.66 -16.38
N SER A 58 9.94 -5.72 -16.86
CA SER A 58 8.89 -6.58 -16.29
C SER A 58 9.16 -8.09 -16.43
N THR A 59 10.07 -8.48 -17.32
CA THR A 59 10.48 -9.88 -17.52
C THR A 59 11.72 -10.26 -16.71
N SER A 60 12.38 -9.29 -16.05
CA SER A 60 13.55 -9.55 -15.20
C SER A 60 13.09 -9.98 -13.81
N ILE A 61 13.43 -11.21 -13.43
CA ILE A 61 13.15 -11.73 -12.07
C ILE A 61 13.86 -10.90 -11.00
N ALA A 62 15.07 -10.39 -11.30
CA ALA A 62 15.80 -9.54 -10.37
C ALA A 62 15.10 -8.19 -10.17
N ASP A 63 14.54 -7.61 -11.23
CA ASP A 63 13.83 -6.33 -11.15
C ASP A 63 12.50 -6.49 -10.42
N LEU A 64 11.79 -7.61 -10.65
CA LEU A 64 10.59 -7.95 -9.90
C LEU A 64 10.89 -8.10 -8.40
N ALA A 65 11.97 -8.79 -8.03
CA ALA A 65 12.36 -8.94 -6.63
C ALA A 65 12.76 -7.60 -5.98
N GLU A 66 13.50 -6.75 -6.69
CA GLU A 66 13.86 -5.40 -6.23
C GLU A 66 12.61 -4.52 -6.03
N PHE A 67 11.65 -4.60 -6.97
CA PHE A 67 10.37 -3.90 -6.89
C PHE A 67 9.53 -4.36 -5.69
N GLU A 68 9.31 -5.67 -5.53
CA GLU A 68 8.53 -6.23 -4.42
C GLU A 68 9.13 -5.86 -3.06
N ALA A 69 10.45 -5.96 -2.92
CA ALA A 69 11.14 -5.58 -1.71
C ALA A 69 11.04 -4.06 -1.45
N GLY A 70 11.10 -3.24 -2.49
CA GLY A 70 10.84 -1.80 -2.43
C GLY A 70 9.43 -1.46 -1.95
N ALA A 71 8.41 -2.13 -2.50
CA ALA A 71 7.00 -1.96 -2.13
C ALA A 71 6.75 -2.38 -0.67
N ARG A 72 7.27 -3.54 -0.24
CA ARG A 72 7.21 -3.99 1.16
C ARG A 72 7.87 -2.99 2.11
N ALA A 73 9.06 -2.49 1.76
CA ALA A 73 9.78 -1.52 2.57
C ALA A 73 9.04 -0.17 2.68
N LEU A 74 8.42 0.29 1.59
CA LEU A 74 7.57 1.49 1.61
C LEU A 74 6.34 1.27 2.48
N LEU A 75 5.64 0.15 2.33
CA LEU A 75 4.44 -0.16 3.10
C LEU A 75 4.74 -0.22 4.61
N ALA A 76 5.83 -0.88 5.01
CA ALA A 76 6.28 -0.92 6.41
C ALA A 76 6.63 0.47 6.94
N TRP A 77 7.32 1.30 6.15
CA TRP A 77 7.67 2.67 6.54
C TRP A 77 6.42 3.55 6.73
N VAL A 78 5.45 3.46 5.80
CA VAL A 78 4.17 4.19 5.88
C VAL A 78 3.40 3.76 7.13
N ARG A 79 3.35 2.45 7.41
CA ARG A 79 2.74 1.91 8.62
C ARG A 79 3.35 2.53 9.87
N ASP A 80 4.68 2.59 9.97
CA ASP A 80 5.36 3.16 11.13
C ASP A 80 5.12 4.67 11.26
N ALA A 81 5.05 5.39 10.14
CA ALA A 81 4.71 6.82 10.12
C ALA A 81 3.29 7.08 10.66
N TYR A 82 2.31 6.24 10.29
CA TYR A 82 0.97 6.31 10.87
C TYR A 82 0.96 5.95 12.35
N ALA A 83 1.62 4.84 12.73
CA ALA A 83 1.66 4.37 14.12
C ALA A 83 2.28 5.40 15.08
N ALA A 84 3.24 6.20 14.61
CA ALA A 84 3.84 7.28 15.38
C ALA A 84 2.90 8.48 15.63
N GLU A 85 1.94 8.72 14.72
CA GLU A 85 0.96 9.82 14.83
C GLU A 85 -0.40 9.36 15.39
N LEU A 86 -0.59 8.06 15.63
CA LEU A 86 -1.86 7.52 16.12
C LEU A 86 -2.13 7.94 17.58
N PRO A 87 -3.34 8.46 17.86
CA PRO A 87 -3.82 8.65 19.23
C PRO A 87 -3.72 7.36 20.07
N PRO A 88 -3.40 7.44 21.37
CA PRO A 88 -3.21 6.26 22.22
C PRO A 88 -4.43 5.32 22.27
N ASP A 89 -5.64 5.86 22.18
CA ASP A 89 -6.91 5.11 22.16
C ASP A 89 -7.12 4.31 20.86
N LEU A 90 -6.51 4.75 19.76
CA LEU A 90 -6.60 4.10 18.46
C LEU A 90 -5.50 3.05 18.23
N ARG A 91 -4.50 2.99 19.10
CA ARG A 91 -3.34 2.09 18.95
C ARG A 91 -3.67 0.62 19.25
N PRO A 92 -4.34 0.25 20.37
CA PRO A 92 -4.74 -1.14 20.58
C PRO A 92 -5.60 -1.74 19.46
N PRO A 93 -6.68 -1.09 18.98
CA PRO A 93 -7.49 -1.67 17.91
C PRO A 93 -6.79 -1.70 16.54
N PHE A 94 -5.76 -0.88 16.34
CA PHE A 94 -4.89 -0.95 15.17
C PHE A 94 -3.97 -2.18 15.24
N ASP A 95 -3.30 -2.37 16.38
CA ASP A 95 -2.41 -3.51 16.61
C ASP A 95 -3.16 -4.85 16.57
N GLU A 96 -4.41 -4.91 17.07
CA GLU A 96 -5.27 -6.11 16.99
C GLU A 96 -5.58 -6.50 15.55
N VAL A 97 -5.86 -5.53 14.67
CA VAL A 97 -6.18 -5.78 13.26
C VAL A 97 -4.94 -6.25 12.50
N GLU A 98 -3.78 -5.67 12.81
CA GLU A 98 -2.51 -6.15 12.27
C GLU A 98 -2.22 -7.59 12.74
N ALA A 99 -2.41 -7.89 14.03
CA ALA A 99 -2.13 -9.22 14.59
C ALA A 99 -3.08 -10.32 14.08
N ALA A 100 -4.28 -9.97 13.63
CA ALA A 100 -5.26 -10.93 13.10
C ALA A 100 -4.94 -11.42 11.68
N ALA A 101 -4.04 -10.73 10.96
CA ALA A 101 -3.63 -11.10 9.61
C ALA A 101 -2.43 -12.06 9.61
N GLY A 102 -2.35 -12.91 8.58
CA GLY A 102 -1.40 -14.02 8.53
C GLY A 102 0.05 -13.60 8.28
N ASP A 103 0.38 -13.29 7.02
CA ASP A 103 1.74 -12.88 6.64
C ASP A 103 1.97 -11.37 6.83
N GLU A 104 3.23 -10.95 6.75
CA GLU A 104 3.61 -9.56 6.95
C GLU A 104 2.95 -8.60 5.93
N PRO A 105 2.93 -8.87 4.62
CA PRO A 105 2.22 -8.03 3.66
C PRO A 105 0.73 -7.89 3.97
N ALA A 106 0.03 -8.99 4.27
CA ALA A 106 -1.38 -8.98 4.63
C ALA A 106 -1.63 -8.19 5.92
N ARG A 107 -0.74 -8.32 6.91
CA ARG A 107 -0.78 -7.55 8.16
C ARG A 107 -0.69 -6.05 7.90
N LEU A 108 0.32 -5.62 7.14
CA LEU A 108 0.51 -4.21 6.84
C LEU A 108 -0.68 -3.63 6.06
N LEU A 109 -1.19 -4.36 5.06
CA LEU A 109 -2.37 -3.96 4.30
C LEU A 109 -3.63 -3.89 5.18
N ALA A 110 -3.84 -4.83 6.11
CA ALA A 110 -4.97 -4.81 7.03
C ALA A 110 -4.98 -3.55 7.90
N GLY A 111 -3.82 -3.16 8.44
CA GLY A 111 -3.65 -1.90 9.17
C GLY A 111 -3.98 -0.68 8.30
N GLN A 112 -3.51 -0.63 7.05
CA GLN A 112 -3.83 0.47 6.14
C GLN A 112 -5.32 0.55 5.78
N VAL A 113 -5.99 -0.59 5.53
CA VAL A 113 -7.43 -0.62 5.28
C VAL A 113 -8.22 -0.13 6.49
N TRP A 114 -7.79 -0.51 7.69
CA TRP A 114 -8.40 -0.04 8.93
C TRP A 114 -8.29 1.48 9.11
N LEU A 115 -7.13 2.05 8.78
CA LEU A 115 -6.87 3.48 8.81
C LEU A 115 -7.70 4.21 7.75
N ALA A 116 -7.73 3.71 6.52
CA ALA A 116 -8.47 4.30 5.40
C ALA A 116 -9.98 4.41 5.67
N ARG A 117 -10.52 3.51 6.48
CA ARG A 117 -11.94 3.55 6.89
C ARG A 117 -12.24 4.54 8.01
N ARG A 118 -11.23 5.02 8.72
CA ARG A 118 -11.38 5.85 9.93
C ARG A 118 -10.91 7.27 9.75
N LEU A 119 -9.84 7.46 8.99
CA LEU A 119 -9.20 8.75 8.81
C LEU A 119 -9.77 9.40 7.53
N PRO A 120 -10.48 10.55 7.64
CA PRO A 120 -11.04 11.22 6.48
C PRO A 120 -9.97 11.78 5.52
N ASP A 121 -8.77 12.02 6.04
CA ASP A 121 -7.60 12.54 5.32
C ASP A 121 -6.55 11.46 5.01
N TYR A 122 -6.92 10.17 5.09
CA TYR A 122 -6.02 9.03 4.85
C TYR A 122 -5.22 9.16 3.55
N TRP A 123 -5.89 9.41 2.42
CA TRP A 123 -5.23 9.47 1.12
C TRP A 123 -4.19 10.60 1.03
N GLN A 124 -4.51 11.77 1.61
CA GLN A 124 -3.57 12.90 1.67
C GLN A 124 -2.35 12.58 2.54
N ARG A 125 -2.56 11.90 3.67
CA ARG A 125 -1.46 11.46 4.54
C ARG A 125 -0.60 10.37 3.88
N LEU A 126 -1.22 9.44 3.17
CA LEU A 126 -0.52 8.38 2.42
C LEU A 126 0.42 9.01 1.38
N GLU A 127 -0.08 9.91 0.55
CA GLU A 127 0.73 10.62 -0.45
C GLU A 127 1.89 11.40 0.18
N ARG A 128 1.62 12.09 1.29
CA ARG A 128 2.65 12.82 2.07
C ARG A 128 3.75 11.88 2.55
N TYR A 129 3.37 10.72 3.07
CA TYR A 129 4.31 9.71 3.56
C TYR A 129 5.11 9.07 2.43
N GLN A 130 4.47 8.68 1.33
CA GLN A 130 5.15 8.16 0.14
C GLN A 130 6.19 9.15 -0.38
N ARG A 131 5.83 10.44 -0.49
CA ARG A 131 6.76 11.50 -0.91
C ARG A 131 7.92 11.63 0.07
N ARG A 132 7.66 11.69 1.37
CA ARG A 132 8.71 11.81 2.40
C ARG A 132 9.65 10.61 2.41
N TYR A 133 9.14 9.40 2.17
CA TYR A 133 9.97 8.21 2.02
C TYR A 133 10.87 8.31 0.77
N ALA A 134 10.30 8.68 -0.38
CA ALA A 134 11.05 8.87 -1.62
C ALA A 134 12.16 9.93 -1.47
N GLU A 135 11.85 11.08 -0.87
CA GLU A 135 12.83 12.15 -0.59
C GLU A 135 14.00 11.66 0.26
N GLN A 136 13.73 10.91 1.34
CA GLN A 136 14.78 10.32 2.17
C GLN A 136 15.65 9.34 1.37
N ARG A 137 15.04 8.54 0.49
CA ARG A 137 15.76 7.54 -0.30
C ARG A 137 16.60 8.14 -1.42
N LEU A 138 16.12 9.22 -2.04
CA LEU A 138 16.87 9.93 -3.07
C LEU A 138 18.03 10.73 -2.46
N ALA A 139 17.88 11.22 -1.23
CA ALA A 139 18.95 11.92 -0.51
C ALA A 139 20.07 10.98 -0.02
N ASP A 140 19.74 9.74 0.33
CA ASP A 140 20.72 8.71 0.72
C ASP A 140 20.44 7.35 0.03
N PRO A 141 20.84 7.20 -1.25
CA PRO A 141 20.60 5.97 -2.01
C PRO A 141 21.36 4.74 -1.48
N GLY A 142 22.42 4.96 -0.69
CA GLY A 142 23.35 3.93 -0.19
C GLY A 142 23.24 3.65 1.31
N GLY A 143 22.27 4.25 2.00
CA GLY A 143 22.17 4.23 3.45
C GLY A 143 22.19 2.82 4.07
N PRO A 144 22.72 2.69 5.31
CA PRO A 144 23.10 1.42 5.94
C PRO A 144 21.97 0.39 6.17
N GLY A 145 20.71 0.70 5.81
CA GLY A 145 19.56 -0.19 5.93
C GLY A 145 18.99 -0.76 4.62
N TRP A 146 19.38 -0.26 3.45
CA TRP A 146 18.75 -0.68 2.17
C TRP A 146 19.21 -2.06 1.71
N LEU A 147 20.53 -2.29 1.64
CA LEU A 147 21.09 -3.58 1.24
C LEU A 147 20.69 -4.69 2.22
N LYS A 148 20.57 -4.37 3.52
CA LYS A 148 20.20 -5.35 4.54
C LYS A 148 18.72 -5.78 4.47
N ARG A 149 17.84 -4.97 3.86
CA ARG A 149 16.40 -5.25 3.69
C ARG A 149 16.06 -5.84 2.32
N LEU A 150 16.91 -5.65 1.31
CA LEU A 150 16.76 -6.32 0.02
C LEU A 150 17.23 -7.79 0.05
N PHE A 151 18.15 -8.13 0.95
CA PHE A 151 18.80 -9.44 1.03
C PHE A 151 18.63 -10.15 2.39
N GLY A 152 17.74 -9.65 3.26
CA GLY A 152 17.52 -10.15 4.62
C GLY A 152 16.09 -10.55 4.86
#